data_AF-A0A653NT31-F1
#
_entry.id   AF-A0A653NT31-F1
#
_cell.length_a   1.000
_cell.length_b   1.000
_cell.length_c   1.000
_cell.angle_alpha   90.00
_cell.angle_beta   90.00
_cell.angle_gamma   90.00
#
_symmetry.space_group_name_H-M   'P 1'
#
loop_
_entity.id
_entity.type
_entity.pdbx_description
1 polymer ?
#
loop_
_entity_poly.entity_id
_entity_poly.type
_entity_poly.pdbx_seq_one_letter_code
_entity_poly.pdbx_strand_id
1 'polypeptide(L)'
;MQSQTCQDFEHIFVDGGSTDGTLDMIAAYLADQPGKKRVLRDVGGGISRAMNQGIEAAQGEYIAHLHSDDYYNGPDVLATVKRVFEQAAAAGRPVDWAYGNIQVLKDGKMVPPYAMPAFSYRSFVAGRSSIPHPAVFVRKAAFERVGNFDEKLKYAMDIDLWLRLGAVAHPAMIDQPLTVFRDHEGSVSSANRVKARQEEFNVRRRHMDKAPLAFGIYCLRYLKRMRALQAESRAVAAT
;
A
#
# COMPACT_ATOMS: atom_id res chain seq x y z
N MET A 1 3.95 16.63 -0.81
CA MET A 1 5.37 16.50 -0.40
C MET A 1 6.01 17.81 0.05
N GLN A 2 6.07 18.87 -0.78
CA GLN A 2 6.75 20.13 -0.42
C GLN A 2 6.25 20.76 0.90
N SER A 3 4.96 20.62 1.21
CA SER A 3 4.34 21.16 2.42
C SER A 3 4.61 20.35 3.69
N GLN A 4 5.36 19.24 3.64
CA GLN A 4 5.64 18.46 4.86
C GLN A 4 6.49 19.27 5.86
N THR A 5 6.25 19.15 7.16
CA THR A 5 7.08 19.80 8.17
C THR A 5 8.41 19.06 8.39
N CYS A 6 8.41 17.75 8.21
CA CYS A 6 9.64 16.97 8.11
C CYS A 6 10.20 17.04 6.69
N GLN A 7 11.40 17.63 6.54
CA GLN A 7 12.10 17.80 5.26
C GLN A 7 13.23 16.78 5.05
N ASP A 8 13.37 15.82 5.96
CA ASP A 8 14.33 14.74 5.91
C ASP A 8 13.75 13.55 5.13
N PHE A 9 13.59 13.76 3.82
CA PHE A 9 13.13 12.75 2.89
C PHE A 9 13.79 12.96 1.53
N GLU A 10 13.85 11.88 0.75
CA GLU A 10 14.00 11.95 -0.69
C GLU A 10 12.68 11.55 -1.37
N HIS A 11 12.45 12.03 -2.59
CA HIS A 11 11.25 11.74 -3.37
C HIS A 11 11.64 11.16 -4.72
N ILE A 12 11.34 9.88 -4.91
CA ILE A 12 11.67 9.12 -6.12
C ILE A 12 10.39 8.91 -6.91
N PHE A 13 10.28 9.54 -8.07
CA PHE A 13 9.26 9.22 -9.05
C PHE A 13 9.71 8.00 -9.86
N VAL A 14 8.80 7.06 -10.08
CA VAL A 14 9.05 5.91 -10.97
C VAL A 14 8.00 5.93 -12.06
N ASP A 15 8.42 6.42 -13.23
CA ASP A 15 7.56 6.56 -14.40
C ASP A 15 7.56 5.29 -15.23
N GLY A 16 6.37 4.82 -15.58
CA GLY A 16 6.14 3.59 -16.34
C GLY A 16 6.11 3.77 -17.86
N GLY A 17 6.58 4.92 -18.37
CA GLY A 17 6.46 5.30 -19.78
C GLY A 17 5.26 6.21 -20.05
N SER A 18 5.06 7.25 -19.24
CA SER A 18 3.96 8.20 -19.46
C SER A 18 4.13 8.92 -20.80
N THR A 19 3.04 9.04 -21.56
CA THR A 19 3.01 9.69 -22.89
C THR A 19 2.31 11.04 -22.87
N ASP A 20 1.90 11.50 -21.70
CA ASP A 20 1.28 12.82 -21.48
C ASP A 20 2.31 13.80 -20.85
N GLY A 21 1.83 14.94 -20.36
CA GLY A 21 2.68 15.97 -19.75
C GLY A 21 3.30 15.59 -18.40
N THR A 22 3.13 14.35 -17.91
CA THR A 22 3.61 13.92 -16.59
C THR A 22 5.12 14.11 -16.40
N LEU A 23 5.94 13.74 -17.39
CA LEU A 23 7.40 13.87 -17.28
C LEU A 23 7.85 15.35 -17.26
N ASP A 24 7.15 16.23 -17.96
CA ASP A 24 7.42 17.68 -17.94
C ASP A 24 7.06 18.28 -16.58
N MET A 25 5.92 17.88 -16.02
CA MET A 25 5.51 18.30 -14.67
C MET A 25 6.51 17.82 -13.60
N ILE A 26 6.97 16.57 -13.69
CA ILE A 26 8.01 16.05 -12.79
C ILE A 26 9.29 16.87 -12.97
N ALA A 27 9.76 17.10 -14.20
CA ALA A 27 10.97 17.86 -14.46
C ALA A 27 10.91 19.27 -13.83
N ALA A 28 9.79 19.98 -13.95
CA ALA A 28 9.57 21.27 -13.30
C ALA A 28 9.65 21.15 -11.77
N TYR A 29 9.02 20.13 -11.18
CA TYR A 29 9.06 19.88 -9.74
C TYR A 29 10.46 19.54 -9.20
N LEU A 30 11.29 18.87 -10.00
CA LEU A 30 12.66 18.50 -9.64
C LEU A 30 13.58 19.72 -9.56
N ALA A 31 13.34 20.75 -10.37
CA ALA A 31 14.19 21.95 -10.47
C ALA A 31 14.32 22.70 -9.12
N ASP A 32 13.29 22.66 -8.27
CA ASP A 32 13.25 23.40 -7.01
C ASP A 32 14.22 22.88 -5.93
N GLN A 33 14.62 21.60 -5.96
CA GLN A 33 15.45 20.99 -4.91
C GLN A 33 16.37 19.89 -5.49
N PRO A 34 17.47 20.29 -6.15
CA PRO A 34 18.41 19.33 -6.72
C PRO A 34 19.01 18.44 -5.62
N GLY A 35 18.98 17.12 -5.83
CA GLY A 35 19.60 16.11 -4.94
C GLY A 35 18.64 15.36 -4.03
N LYS A 36 17.48 15.93 -3.66
CA LYS A 36 16.46 15.22 -2.84
C LYS A 36 15.36 14.57 -3.67
N LYS A 37 15.26 14.89 -4.95
CA LYS A 37 14.19 14.43 -5.82
C LYS A 37 14.80 13.84 -7.09
N ARG A 38 14.28 12.70 -7.56
CA ARG A 38 14.72 12.09 -8.82
C ARG A 38 13.59 11.36 -9.52
N VAL A 39 13.79 11.06 -10.79
CA VAL A 39 12.86 10.27 -11.60
C VAL A 39 13.59 9.09 -12.22
N LEU A 40 13.02 7.90 -12.08
CA LEU A 40 13.36 6.72 -12.85
C LEU A 40 12.37 6.66 -14.01
N ARG A 41 12.86 6.63 -15.25
CA ARG A 41 12.01 6.68 -16.45
C ARG A 41 11.91 5.31 -17.11
N ASP A 42 10.86 5.14 -17.90
CA ASP A 42 10.65 3.97 -18.77
C ASP A 42 10.68 2.63 -18.02
N VAL A 43 10.20 2.64 -16.77
CA VAL A 43 10.12 1.43 -15.94
C VAL A 43 8.90 0.61 -16.34
N GLY A 44 9.08 -0.22 -17.37
CA GLY A 44 8.08 -1.20 -17.79
C GLY A 44 7.84 -2.31 -16.75
N GLY A 45 6.82 -3.14 -17.00
CA GLY A 45 6.53 -4.35 -16.21
C GLY A 45 5.55 -4.16 -15.04
N GLY A 46 4.92 -2.99 -14.93
CA GLY A 46 3.77 -2.76 -14.05
C GLY A 46 4.12 -2.25 -12.64
N ILE A 47 3.07 -2.06 -11.83
CA ILE A 47 3.15 -1.32 -10.55
C ILE A 47 4.14 -1.95 -9.57
N SER A 48 4.10 -3.27 -9.39
CA SER A 48 5.01 -3.98 -8.47
C SER A 48 6.48 -3.77 -8.84
N ARG A 49 6.80 -3.82 -10.15
CA ARG A 49 8.16 -3.59 -10.63
C ARG A 49 8.59 -2.13 -10.44
N ALA A 50 7.70 -1.18 -10.71
CA ALA A 50 7.95 0.24 -10.44
C ALA A 50 8.27 0.48 -8.95
N MET A 51 7.47 -0.10 -8.04
CA MET A 51 7.73 -0.02 -6.60
C MET A 51 9.07 -0.67 -6.21
N ASN A 52 9.40 -1.84 -6.78
CA ASN A 52 10.68 -2.50 -6.54
C ASN A 52 11.88 -1.65 -6.99
N GLN A 53 11.83 -1.06 -8.19
CA GLN A 53 12.87 -0.14 -8.66
C GLN A 53 13.02 1.09 -7.75
N GLY A 54 11.89 1.59 -7.20
CA GLY A 54 11.89 2.64 -6.19
C GLY A 54 12.61 2.23 -4.90
N ILE A 55 12.30 1.05 -4.36
CA ILE A 55 12.96 0.48 -3.17
C ILE A 55 14.47 0.33 -3.38
N GLU A 56 14.87 -0.18 -4.54
CA GLU A 56 16.28 -0.39 -4.89
C GLU A 56 17.05 0.93 -4.99
N ALA A 57 16.45 1.94 -5.62
CA ALA A 57 17.06 3.26 -5.79
C ALA A 57 17.06 4.12 -4.51
N ALA A 58 16.19 3.82 -3.55
CA ALA A 58 16.07 4.57 -2.31
C ALA A 58 17.32 4.46 -1.42
N GLN A 59 17.73 5.56 -0.83
CA GLN A 59 18.82 5.70 0.14
C GLN A 59 18.29 5.89 1.56
N GLY A 60 17.03 6.30 1.71
CA GLY A 60 16.36 6.45 3.01
C GLY A 60 16.22 5.16 3.81
N GLU A 61 16.20 5.30 5.14
CA GLU A 61 16.01 4.19 6.09
C GLU A 61 14.59 3.61 6.05
N TYR A 62 13.60 4.46 5.75
CA TYR A 62 12.19 4.11 5.68
C TYR A 62 11.66 4.36 4.26
N ILE A 63 10.89 3.41 3.76
CA ILE A 63 10.24 3.48 2.46
C ILE A 63 8.74 3.65 2.65
N ALA A 64 8.17 4.58 1.90
CA ALA A 64 6.74 4.78 1.76
C ALA A 64 6.40 4.79 0.28
N HIS A 65 5.31 4.13 -0.09
CA HIS A 65 4.80 4.15 -1.45
C HIS A 65 3.56 5.03 -1.49
N LEU A 66 3.51 5.94 -2.45
CA LEU A 66 2.39 6.82 -2.70
C LEU A 66 2.12 6.82 -4.19
N HIS A 67 0.91 6.45 -4.60
CA HIS A 67 0.52 6.48 -6.00
C HIS A 67 0.34 7.93 -6.48
N SER A 68 0.44 8.15 -7.79
CA SER A 68 0.43 9.48 -8.41
C SER A 68 -0.87 10.27 -8.22
N ASP A 69 -1.95 9.58 -7.86
CA ASP A 69 -3.30 10.11 -7.61
C ASP A 69 -3.63 10.30 -6.12
N ASP A 70 -2.75 9.85 -5.22
CA ASP A 70 -2.88 9.96 -3.77
C ASP A 70 -2.03 11.11 -3.20
N TYR A 71 -2.34 11.53 -1.96
CA TYR A 71 -1.54 12.54 -1.26
C TYR A 71 -1.59 12.40 0.26
N TYR A 72 -0.59 12.93 0.97
CA TYR A 72 -0.58 12.95 2.43
C TYR A 72 -1.67 13.86 2.99
N ASN A 73 -2.35 13.41 4.04
CA ASN A 73 -3.53 14.05 4.64
C ASN A 73 -3.21 15.34 5.43
N GLY A 74 -1.94 15.72 5.56
CA GLY A 74 -1.54 16.95 6.23
C GLY A 74 -0.02 17.15 6.20
N PRO A 75 0.47 18.32 6.63
CA PRO A 75 1.90 18.65 6.59
C PRO A 75 2.73 17.85 7.61
N ASP A 76 2.13 17.33 8.67
CA ASP A 76 2.86 16.66 9.78
C ASP A 76 2.92 15.13 9.66
N VAL A 77 2.54 14.56 8.51
CA VAL A 77 2.47 13.10 8.35
C VAL A 77 3.84 12.45 8.52
N LEU A 78 4.85 12.94 7.78
CA LEU A 78 6.21 12.39 7.88
C LEU A 78 6.82 12.60 9.28
N ALA A 79 6.58 13.76 9.90
CA ALA A 79 7.03 14.04 11.26
C ALA A 79 6.38 13.09 12.29
N THR A 80 5.09 12.82 12.13
CA THR A 80 4.34 11.88 12.98
C THR A 80 4.91 10.46 12.87
N VAL A 81 5.12 9.99 11.64
CA VAL A 81 5.67 8.65 11.38
C VAL A 81 7.07 8.53 11.96
N LYS A 82 7.95 9.51 11.67
CA LYS A 82 9.31 9.55 12.22
C LYS A 82 9.32 9.42 13.74
N ARG A 83 8.49 10.21 14.42
CA ARG A 83 8.35 10.17 15.88
C ARG A 83 7.93 8.80 16.39
N VAL A 84 7.03 8.10 15.70
CA VAL A 84 6.58 6.75 16.10
C VAL A 84 7.74 5.75 16.07
N PHE A 85 8.55 5.76 15.01
CA PHE A 85 9.73 4.89 14.93
C PHE A 85 10.78 5.24 15.99
N GLU A 86 11.07 6.54 16.19
CA GLU A 86 12.02 6.99 17.20
C GLU A 86 11.60 6.64 18.63
N GLN A 87 10.31 6.82 18.96
CA GLN A 87 9.76 6.46 20.26
C GLN A 87 9.81 4.95 20.50
N ALA A 88 9.50 4.15 19.49
CA ALA A 88 9.58 2.69 19.56
C ALA A 88 11.04 2.23 19.82
N ALA A 89 12.00 2.80 19.09
CA ALA A 89 13.42 2.51 19.27
C ALA A 89 13.93 2.94 20.65
N ALA A 90 13.61 4.17 21.10
CA ALA A 90 14.00 4.69 22.41
C ALA A 90 13.42 3.86 23.57
N ALA A 91 12.25 3.24 23.38
CA ALA A 91 11.64 2.32 24.33
C ALA A 91 12.21 0.89 24.27
N GLY A 92 13.29 0.64 23.51
CA GLY A 92 13.90 -0.69 23.35
C GLY A 92 13.02 -1.68 22.57
N ARG A 93 12.04 -1.19 21.81
CA ARG A 93 11.06 -2.00 21.06
C ARG A 93 10.93 -1.46 19.62
N PRO A 94 12.01 -1.45 18.82
CA PRO A 94 11.96 -0.96 17.46
C PRO A 94 10.92 -1.73 16.65
N VAL A 95 10.24 -1.03 15.75
CA VAL A 95 9.25 -1.62 14.84
C VAL A 95 9.78 -1.57 13.42
N ASP A 96 9.50 -2.62 12.64
CA ASP A 96 9.97 -2.72 11.26
C ASP A 96 9.05 -2.01 10.27
N TRP A 97 7.81 -1.75 10.67
CA TRP A 97 6.81 -1.10 9.83
C TRP A 97 5.70 -0.49 10.67
N ALA A 98 5.06 0.52 10.12
CA ALA A 98 3.94 1.22 10.71
C ALA A 98 2.87 1.49 9.65
N TYR A 99 1.62 1.55 10.07
CA TYR A 99 0.53 1.97 9.20
C TYR A 99 -0.42 2.90 9.94
N GLY A 100 -1.13 3.73 9.19
CA GLY A 100 -2.21 4.55 9.73
C GLY A 100 -3.52 4.40 8.97
N ASN A 101 -4.48 5.23 9.35
CA ASN A 101 -5.77 5.29 8.67
C ASN A 101 -5.63 6.05 7.33
N ILE A 102 -6.68 6.02 6.53
CA ILE A 102 -6.81 6.83 5.31
C ILE A 102 -8.10 7.63 5.34
N GLN A 103 -8.10 8.79 4.68
CA GLN A 103 -9.33 9.36 4.16
C GLN A 103 -9.56 8.90 2.73
N VAL A 104 -10.82 8.80 2.32
CA VAL A 104 -11.16 8.45 0.94
C VAL A 104 -11.82 9.66 0.29
N LEU A 105 -11.23 10.12 -0.82
CA LEU A 105 -11.82 11.11 -1.70
C LEU A 105 -12.47 10.36 -2.85
N LYS A 106 -13.81 10.33 -2.87
CA LYS A 106 -14.59 9.65 -3.90
C LYS A 106 -15.41 10.67 -4.68
N ASP A 107 -15.22 10.72 -6.00
CA ASP A 107 -15.94 11.62 -6.90
C ASP A 107 -15.91 13.09 -6.42
N GLY A 108 -14.75 13.53 -5.92
CA GLY A 108 -14.52 14.88 -5.40
C GLY A 108 -15.09 15.15 -4.00
N LYS A 109 -15.66 14.14 -3.32
CA LYS A 109 -16.22 14.27 -1.97
C LYS A 109 -15.48 13.39 -0.97
N MET A 110 -15.19 13.97 0.20
CA MET A 110 -14.61 13.21 1.30
C MET A 110 -15.65 12.24 1.85
N VAL A 111 -15.31 10.96 1.88
CA VAL A 111 -16.09 9.92 2.52
C VAL A 111 -15.79 9.94 4.01
N PRO A 112 -16.80 9.77 4.90
CA PRO A 112 -16.56 9.67 6.32
C PRO A 112 -15.50 8.61 6.65
N PRO A 113 -14.54 8.94 7.54
CA PRO A 113 -13.51 7.97 7.93
C PRO A 113 -14.15 6.80 8.65
N TYR A 114 -13.58 5.61 8.47
CA TYR A 114 -13.91 4.44 9.27
C TYR A 114 -12.69 4.04 10.09
N ALA A 115 -12.92 3.69 11.36
CA ALA A 115 -11.84 3.23 12.23
C ALA A 115 -11.26 1.94 11.67
N MET A 116 -9.94 1.90 11.50
CA MET A 116 -9.26 0.67 11.15
C MET A 116 -8.93 -0.09 12.44
N PRO A 117 -9.24 -1.38 12.53
CA PRO A 117 -8.86 -2.15 13.69
C PRO A 117 -7.33 -2.28 13.76
N ALA A 118 -6.81 -2.39 14.99
CA ALA A 118 -5.43 -2.77 15.23
C ALA A 118 -5.07 -4.08 14.50
N PHE A 119 -3.81 -4.18 14.10
CA PHE A 119 -3.35 -5.32 13.32
C PHE A 119 -3.44 -6.61 14.13
N SER A 120 -4.00 -7.63 13.50
CA SER A 120 -3.93 -9.00 13.98
C SER A 120 -3.60 -9.89 12.80
N TYR A 121 -2.51 -10.63 12.89
CA TYR A 121 -2.10 -11.54 11.82
C TYR A 121 -3.22 -12.50 11.43
N ARG A 122 -3.90 -13.08 12.43
CA ARG A 122 -5.01 -14.01 12.22
C ARG A 122 -6.20 -13.31 11.56
N SER A 123 -6.57 -12.10 11.99
CA SER A 123 -7.64 -11.32 11.37
C SER A 123 -7.30 -10.91 9.95
N PHE A 124 -6.03 -10.55 9.71
CA PHE A 124 -5.53 -10.20 8.39
C PHE A 124 -5.60 -11.41 7.47
N VAL A 125 -5.03 -12.57 7.82
CA VAL A 125 -5.16 -13.85 7.07
C VAL A 125 -6.62 -14.19 6.79
N ALA A 126 -7.51 -13.99 7.76
CA ALA A 126 -8.95 -14.25 7.64
C ALA A 126 -9.72 -13.29 6.70
N GLY A 127 -9.04 -12.30 6.09
CA GLY A 127 -9.68 -11.24 5.29
C GLY A 127 -10.70 -10.43 6.09
N ARG A 128 -10.44 -10.23 7.39
CA ARG A 128 -11.26 -9.44 8.31
C ARG A 128 -10.65 -8.07 8.63
N SER A 129 -9.36 -7.91 8.38
CA SER A 129 -8.65 -6.64 8.50
C SER A 129 -8.10 -6.24 7.13
N SER A 130 -8.00 -4.94 6.90
CA SER A 130 -7.31 -4.34 5.76
C SER A 130 -6.12 -3.54 6.28
N ILE A 131 -5.10 -3.33 5.45
CA ILE A 131 -4.02 -2.38 5.70
C ILE A 131 -3.95 -1.51 4.45
N PRO A 132 -4.10 -0.19 4.56
CA PRO A 132 -4.21 0.67 3.41
C PRO A 132 -2.81 0.95 2.87
N HIS A 133 -2.49 0.39 1.69
CA HIS A 133 -1.19 0.54 1.04
C HIS A 133 -0.58 1.96 1.11
N PRO A 134 -1.28 3.06 0.77
CA PRO A 134 -0.66 4.38 0.73
C PRO A 134 -0.29 4.95 2.11
N ALA A 135 -0.81 4.39 3.20
CA ALA A 135 -0.51 4.84 4.56
C ALA A 135 0.41 3.86 5.31
N VAL A 136 1.24 3.10 4.59
CA VAL A 136 2.23 2.18 5.17
C VAL A 136 3.65 2.71 4.98
N PHE A 137 4.44 2.62 6.05
CA PHE A 137 5.85 2.97 6.10
C PHE A 137 6.64 1.77 6.60
N VAL A 138 7.68 1.38 5.87
CA VAL A 138 8.43 0.14 6.13
C VAL A 138 9.91 0.45 6.19
N ARG A 139 10.63 -0.08 7.18
CA ARG A 139 12.07 0.03 7.26
C ARG A 139 12.70 -0.73 6.07
N LYS A 140 13.66 -0.13 5.38
CA LYS A 140 14.29 -0.73 4.19
C LYS A 140 14.83 -2.15 4.45
N ALA A 141 15.48 -2.33 5.60
CA ALA A 141 15.97 -3.64 6.06
C ALA A 141 14.88 -4.72 6.21
N ALA A 142 13.62 -4.33 6.42
CA ALA A 142 12.51 -5.29 6.47
C ALA A 142 12.21 -5.88 5.09
N PHE A 143 12.34 -5.11 4.00
CA PHE A 143 12.26 -5.63 2.63
C PHE A 143 13.39 -6.60 2.33
N GLU A 144 14.62 -6.29 2.75
CA GLU A 144 15.76 -7.21 2.60
C GLU A 144 15.52 -8.55 3.31
N ARG A 145 14.86 -8.50 4.47
CA ARG A 145 14.53 -9.70 5.26
C ARG A 145 13.39 -10.54 4.68
N VAL A 146 12.34 -9.92 4.14
CA VAL A 146 11.14 -10.65 3.68
C VAL A 146 10.99 -10.74 2.15
N GLY A 147 11.83 -10.04 1.40
CA GLY A 147 11.74 -9.83 -0.04
C GLY A 147 10.86 -8.62 -0.44
N ASN A 148 11.07 -8.14 -1.65
CA ASN A 148 10.31 -7.03 -2.26
C ASN A 148 8.88 -7.45 -2.68
N PHE A 149 8.18 -6.65 -3.49
CA PHE A 149 6.88 -7.04 -4.04
C PHE A 149 7.03 -8.17 -5.08
N ASP A 150 6.10 -9.13 -5.07
CA ASP A 150 6.04 -10.18 -6.09
C ASP A 150 5.50 -9.59 -7.40
N GLU A 151 6.38 -9.39 -8.39
CA GLU A 151 6.04 -8.78 -9.69
C GLU A 151 5.03 -9.60 -10.51
N LYS A 152 4.77 -10.85 -10.12
CA LYS A 152 3.75 -11.69 -10.77
C LYS A 152 2.33 -11.39 -10.28
N LEU A 153 2.18 -10.66 -9.18
CA LEU A 153 0.88 -10.28 -8.61
C LEU A 153 0.43 -8.92 -9.18
N LYS A 154 -0.83 -8.85 -9.62
CA LYS A 154 -1.41 -7.63 -10.21
C LYS A 154 -2.34 -6.86 -9.27
N TYR A 155 -2.94 -7.55 -8.31
CA TYR A 155 -4.03 -7.04 -7.48
C TYR A 155 -3.77 -7.21 -5.98
N ALA A 156 -3.03 -8.25 -5.59
CA ALA A 156 -2.82 -8.62 -4.18
C ALA A 156 -1.35 -8.52 -3.75
N MET A 157 -0.55 -7.72 -4.46
CA MET A 157 0.89 -7.53 -4.20
C MET A 157 1.16 -6.95 -2.80
N ASP A 158 0.32 -6.03 -2.35
CA ASP A 158 0.39 -5.41 -1.03
C ASP A 158 -0.01 -6.41 0.07
N ILE A 159 -1.09 -7.16 -0.12
CA ILE A 159 -1.55 -8.21 0.79
C ILE A 159 -0.46 -9.26 0.99
N ASP A 160 0.20 -9.70 -0.09
CA ASP A 160 1.32 -10.64 -0.02
C ASP A 160 2.46 -10.10 0.85
N LEU A 161 2.88 -8.85 0.61
CA LEU A 161 3.94 -8.21 1.39
C LEU A 161 3.55 -8.04 2.87
N TRP A 162 2.34 -7.57 3.16
CA TRP A 162 1.86 -7.41 4.54
C TRP A 162 1.74 -8.74 5.29
N LEU A 163 1.39 -9.84 4.60
CA LEU A 163 1.37 -11.18 5.18
C LEU A 163 2.79 -11.71 5.46
N ARG A 164 3.77 -11.35 4.64
CA ARG A 164 5.19 -11.70 4.88
C ARG A 164 5.78 -10.88 6.03
N LEU A 165 5.58 -9.56 6.03
CA LEU A 165 6.01 -8.67 7.13
C LEU A 165 5.33 -9.02 8.45
N GLY A 166 4.00 -9.14 8.45
CA GLY A 166 3.22 -9.45 9.65
C GLY A 166 3.50 -10.82 10.26
N ALA A 167 4.14 -11.73 9.52
CA ALA A 167 4.57 -13.02 10.04
C ALA A 167 5.87 -12.96 10.85
N VAL A 168 6.65 -11.88 10.72
CA VAL A 168 7.96 -11.73 11.39
C VAL A 168 8.04 -10.48 12.27
N ALA A 169 7.15 -9.49 12.08
CA ALA A 169 7.13 -8.26 12.86
C ALA A 169 5.70 -7.72 13.02
N HIS A 170 5.37 -7.30 14.24
CA HIS A 170 4.11 -6.62 14.51
C HIS A 170 4.23 -5.13 14.13
N PRO A 171 3.30 -4.55 13.36
CA PRO A 171 3.35 -3.15 12.99
C PRO A 171 2.97 -2.22 14.15
N ALA A 172 3.49 -1.01 14.13
CA ALA A 172 2.90 0.10 14.88
C ALA A 172 1.64 0.62 14.17
N MET A 173 0.59 0.89 14.93
CA MET A 173 -0.60 1.58 14.43
C MET A 173 -0.53 3.06 14.79
N ILE A 174 -0.74 3.92 13.80
CA ILE A 174 -0.86 5.36 13.96
C ILE A 174 -2.35 5.71 13.77
N ASP A 175 -3.06 5.96 14.87
CA ASP A 175 -4.51 6.16 14.85
C ASP A 175 -4.94 7.56 14.38
N GLN A 176 -4.51 7.92 13.17
CA GLN A 176 -4.93 9.11 12.45
C GLN A 176 -4.82 8.88 10.94
N PRO A 177 -5.55 9.62 10.10
CA PRO A 177 -5.41 9.50 8.66
C PRO A 177 -4.05 10.06 8.20
N LEU A 178 -3.26 9.23 7.52
CA LEU A 178 -1.94 9.62 6.98
C LEU A 178 -2.03 10.02 5.52
N THR A 179 -2.88 9.36 4.74
CA THR A 179 -3.09 9.67 3.32
C THR A 179 -4.55 9.88 2.98
N VAL A 180 -4.76 10.58 1.87
CA VAL A 180 -6.02 10.64 1.15
C VAL A 180 -5.89 9.74 -0.08
N PHE A 181 -6.68 8.68 -0.08
CA PHE A 181 -6.81 7.75 -1.19
C PHE A 181 -7.89 8.24 -2.15
N ARG A 182 -7.58 8.33 -3.44
CA ARG A 182 -8.55 8.76 -4.46
C ARG A 182 -9.25 7.56 -5.10
N ASP A 183 -10.55 7.43 -4.84
CA ASP A 183 -11.42 6.40 -5.46
C ASP A 183 -12.08 6.99 -6.72
N HIS A 184 -11.76 6.44 -7.89
CA HIS A 184 -12.32 6.85 -9.18
C HIS A 184 -12.51 5.66 -10.13
N GLU A 185 -13.26 5.82 -11.22
CA GLU A 185 -13.60 4.72 -12.14
C GLU A 185 -12.39 3.99 -12.75
N GLY A 186 -11.24 4.66 -12.82
CA GLY A 186 -9.98 4.11 -13.33
C GLY A 186 -9.15 3.31 -12.33
N SER A 187 -9.54 3.24 -11.05
CA SER A 187 -8.75 2.53 -10.03
C SER A 187 -8.68 1.03 -10.36
N VAL A 188 -7.46 0.49 -10.50
CA VAL A 188 -7.18 -0.89 -10.95
C VAL A 188 -7.92 -1.96 -10.13
N SER A 189 -8.15 -1.70 -8.85
CA SER A 189 -8.85 -2.60 -7.92
C SER A 189 -10.33 -2.84 -8.27
N SER A 190 -10.95 -1.95 -9.05
CA SER A 190 -12.37 -2.01 -9.39
C SER A 190 -12.65 -2.74 -10.73
N ALA A 191 -11.67 -2.75 -11.65
CA ALA A 191 -11.85 -3.17 -13.04
C ALA A 191 -12.00 -4.70 -13.24
N ASN A 192 -11.41 -5.54 -12.36
CA ASN A 192 -11.55 -7.00 -12.48
C ASN A 192 -11.71 -7.70 -11.12
N ARG A 193 -12.85 -7.47 -10.48
CA ARG A 193 -13.16 -7.96 -9.12
C ARG A 193 -13.02 -9.47 -8.96
N VAL A 194 -13.33 -10.26 -9.98
CA VAL A 194 -13.22 -11.73 -9.91
C VAL A 194 -11.75 -12.17 -9.89
N LYS A 195 -10.92 -11.69 -10.84
CA LYS A 195 -9.49 -12.03 -10.87
C LYS A 195 -8.76 -11.53 -9.63
N ALA A 196 -9.07 -10.31 -9.19
CA ALA A 196 -8.49 -9.74 -7.97
C ALA A 196 -8.75 -10.63 -6.74
N ARG A 197 -9.99 -11.14 -6.59
CA ARG A 197 -10.34 -12.03 -5.46
C ARG A 197 -9.71 -13.41 -5.59
N GLN A 198 -9.60 -13.96 -6.79
CA GLN A 198 -8.88 -15.22 -7.02
C GLN A 198 -7.39 -15.09 -6.66
N GLU A 199 -6.75 -14.00 -7.07
CA GLU A 199 -5.35 -13.74 -6.73
C GLU A 199 -5.16 -13.56 -5.22
N GLU A 200 -6.01 -12.76 -4.57
CA GLU A 200 -6.00 -12.59 -3.11
C GLU A 200 -6.15 -13.93 -2.37
N PHE A 201 -7.06 -14.80 -2.82
CA PHE A 201 -7.23 -16.12 -2.24
C PHE A 201 -5.96 -16.98 -2.35
N ASN A 202 -5.33 -16.97 -3.52
CA ASN A 202 -4.10 -17.71 -3.77
C ASN A 202 -2.95 -17.20 -2.90
N VAL A 203 -2.82 -15.87 -2.73
CA VAL A 203 -1.84 -15.26 -1.83
C VAL A 203 -2.08 -15.71 -0.39
N ARG A 204 -3.31 -15.59 0.12
CA ARG A 204 -3.64 -15.98 1.50
C ARG A 204 -3.44 -17.46 1.77
N ARG A 205 -3.70 -18.31 0.77
CA ARG A 205 -3.45 -19.76 0.84
C ARG A 205 -1.98 -20.09 1.10
N ARG A 206 -1.03 -19.28 0.61
CA ARG A 206 0.42 -19.45 0.91
C ARG A 206 0.73 -19.37 2.41
N HIS A 207 -0.17 -18.79 3.20
CA HIS A 207 -0.02 -18.57 4.65
C HIS A 207 -0.94 -19.46 5.50
N MET A 208 -1.59 -20.46 4.90
CA MET A 208 -2.58 -21.29 5.61
C MET A 208 -1.99 -22.00 6.84
N ASP A 209 -0.74 -22.46 6.78
CA ASP A 209 -0.10 -23.20 7.87
C ASP A 209 0.15 -22.34 9.11
N LYS A 210 0.28 -21.01 8.93
CA LYS A 210 0.50 -20.06 10.02
C LYS A 210 -0.78 -19.71 10.78
N ALA A 211 -1.95 -19.89 10.16
CA ALA A 211 -3.24 -19.59 10.79
C ALA A 211 -4.39 -20.43 10.19
N PRO A 212 -4.40 -21.76 10.37
CA PRO A 212 -5.29 -22.67 9.64
C PRO A 212 -6.78 -22.41 9.90
N LEU A 213 -7.16 -22.14 11.16
CA LEU A 213 -8.55 -21.79 11.50
C LEU A 213 -8.98 -20.46 10.88
N ALA A 214 -8.08 -19.47 10.84
CA ALA A 214 -8.34 -18.18 10.22
C ALA A 214 -8.52 -18.32 8.71
N PHE A 215 -7.70 -19.16 8.07
CA PHE A 215 -7.82 -19.47 6.65
C PHE A 215 -9.11 -20.25 6.33
N GLY A 216 -9.52 -21.21 7.17
CA GLY A 216 -10.80 -21.90 7.01
C GLY A 216 -12.00 -20.95 7.03
N ILE A 217 -12.01 -19.98 7.94
CA ILE A 217 -12.99 -18.89 7.97
C ILE A 217 -12.93 -18.05 6.69
N TYR A 218 -11.72 -17.76 6.19
CA TYR A 218 -11.56 -17.02 4.95
C TYR A 218 -12.13 -17.78 3.75
N CYS A 219 -11.93 -19.10 3.65
CA CYS A 219 -12.52 -19.93 2.58
C CYS A 219 -14.04 -19.79 2.53
N LEU A 220 -14.74 -19.83 3.67
CA LEU A 220 -16.20 -19.66 3.72
C LEU A 220 -16.63 -18.27 3.22
N ARG A 221 -15.92 -17.22 3.64
CA ARG A 221 -16.17 -15.83 3.19
C ARG A 221 -15.90 -15.66 1.69
N TYR A 222 -14.79 -16.22 1.22
CA TYR A 222 -14.39 -16.23 -0.18
C TYR A 222 -15.47 -16.89 -1.05
N LEU A 223 -15.92 -18.09 -0.70
CA LEU A 223 -16.97 -18.80 -1.43
C LEU A 223 -18.27 -17.99 -1.50
N LYS A 224 -18.70 -17.40 -0.37
CA LYS A 224 -19.88 -16.52 -0.32
C LYS A 224 -19.73 -15.33 -1.26
N ARG A 225 -18.57 -14.65 -1.26
CA ARG A 225 -18.31 -13.47 -2.10
C ARG A 225 -18.20 -13.83 -3.58
N MET A 226 -17.54 -14.93 -3.92
CA MET A 226 -17.40 -15.38 -5.31
C MET A 226 -18.75 -15.70 -5.95
N ARG A 227 -19.66 -16.35 -5.20
CA ARG A 227 -21.04 -16.59 -5.68
C ARG A 227 -21.77 -15.29 -6.00
N ALA A 228 -21.64 -14.27 -5.14
CA ALA A 228 -22.25 -12.96 -5.36
C ALA A 228 -21.66 -12.28 -6.61
N LEU A 229 -20.33 -12.24 -6.76
CA LEU A 229 -19.68 -11.62 -7.92
C LEU A 229 -20.01 -12.32 -9.24
N GLN A 230 -20.14 -13.64 -9.23
CA GLN A 230 -20.56 -14.40 -10.42
C GLN A 230 -22.02 -14.12 -10.79
N ALA A 231 -22.90 -13.97 -9.80
CA ALA A 231 -24.29 -13.58 -10.04
C ALA A 231 -24.39 -12.15 -10.62
N GLU A 232 -23.64 -11.19 -10.06
CA GLU A 232 -23.52 -9.82 -10.58
C GLU A 232 -23.03 -9.83 -12.05
N SER A 233 -21.97 -10.57 -12.35
CA SER A 233 -21.43 -10.67 -13.72
C SER A 233 -22.40 -11.30 -14.72
N ARG A 234 -23.20 -12.29 -14.31
CA ARG A 234 -24.22 -12.90 -15.18
C ARG A 234 -25.39 -11.95 -15.44
N ALA A 235 -25.79 -11.17 -14.44
CA ALA A 235 -26.84 -10.17 -14.60
C ALA A 235 -26.45 -9.08 -15.60
N VAL A 236 -25.21 -8.58 -15.53
CA VAL A 236 -24.68 -7.59 -16.48
C VAL A 236 -24.58 -8.15 -17.91
N ALA A 237 -24.24 -9.43 -18.08
CA ALA A 237 -24.15 -10.05 -19.40
C ALA A 237 -25.53 -10.37 -20.03
N ALA A 238 -26.61 -10.28 -19.25
CA ALA A 238 -27.98 -10.55 -19.71
C ALA A 238 -28.77 -9.28 -20.09
N THR A 239 -28.19 -8.10 -19.86
CA THR A 239 -28.68 -6.76 -20.26
C THR A 239 -27.90 -6.25 -21.45
#